data_AF-A0A1E1XN10-F1
#
_entry.id   AF-A0A1E1XN10-F1
#
_cell.length_a   1.000
_cell.length_b   1.000
_cell.length_c   1.000
_cell.angle_alpha   90.00
_cell.angle_beta   90.00
_cell.angle_gamma   90.00
#
_symmetry.space_group_name_H-M   'P 1'
#
loop_
_entity.id
_entity.type
_entity.pdbx_description
1 polymer ?
#
loop_
_entity_poly.entity_id
_entity_poly.type
_entity_poly.pdbx_seq_one_letter_code
_entity_poly.pdbx_strand_id
1 'polypeptide(L)'
;MELRCDTGCPKTCANYKDPERACPVMPTYSCFCKRGYVLKNGECVETKHCEACDDQGHLVGDRWQVSPCETCGCGENLKVRCTSIICPPPPVCRDDEKLQQLPKQNDTCCDSYLCDANLVSSCKAPEPVFCPPGSITRIKTDSEGCPKHVCECEPKMCPPLEWPANLDPGLEAYVDQKGCCHRVSVRCNVNKCPEIPTCPAETELEQAPGECCTLYKCAPKNKCAY
;
A
#
# COMPACT_ATOMS: atom_id res chain seq x y z
N MET A 1 -27.84 51.54 19.68
CA MET A 1 -27.55 52.88 19.14
C MET A 1 -27.36 53.87 20.30
N GLU A 2 -26.75 55.02 20.04
CA GLU A 2 -26.57 56.12 20.98
C GLU A 2 -26.73 57.46 20.26
N LEU A 3 -27.39 58.43 20.90
CA LEU A 3 -27.51 59.79 20.38
C LEU A 3 -26.20 60.54 20.67
N ARG A 4 -25.49 60.98 19.63
CA ARG A 4 -24.25 61.76 19.80
C ARG A 4 -24.07 62.76 18.65
N CYS A 5 -23.23 63.76 18.88
CA CYS A 5 -22.76 64.69 17.85
C CYS A 5 -21.50 64.10 17.20
N ASP A 6 -21.55 63.84 15.89
CA ASP A 6 -20.47 63.20 15.12
C ASP A 6 -20.44 63.79 13.69
N THR A 7 -19.53 63.33 12.82
CA THR A 7 -19.26 63.85 11.45
C THR A 7 -20.42 63.79 10.43
N GLY A 8 -21.67 63.69 10.89
CA GLY A 8 -22.88 63.66 10.07
C GLY A 8 -23.08 62.38 9.27
N CYS A 9 -22.07 61.51 9.22
CA CYS A 9 -22.10 60.26 8.50
C CYS A 9 -22.07 59.04 9.44
N PRO A 10 -23.01 58.10 9.27
CA PRO A 10 -22.91 56.83 9.98
C PRO A 10 -21.73 56.01 9.44
N LYS A 11 -20.96 55.40 10.35
CA LYS A 11 -20.01 54.34 10.00
C LYS A 11 -20.81 53.10 9.60
N THR A 12 -20.56 52.57 8.41
CA THR A 12 -21.17 51.38 7.83
C THR A 12 -20.09 50.35 7.48
N CYS A 13 -20.46 49.11 7.20
CA CYS A 13 -19.50 48.11 6.72
C CYS A 13 -18.79 48.49 5.42
N ALA A 14 -19.31 49.46 4.64
CA ALA A 14 -18.69 49.93 3.41
C ALA A 14 -17.61 50.99 3.63
N ASN A 15 -17.67 51.77 4.74
CA ASN A 15 -16.78 52.93 4.95
C ASN A 15 -16.01 52.89 6.29
N TYR A 16 -16.17 51.87 7.13
CA TYR A 16 -15.57 51.86 8.47
C TYR A 16 -14.03 51.90 8.49
N LYS A 17 -13.36 51.43 7.42
CA LYS A 17 -11.90 51.46 7.27
C LYS A 17 -11.36 52.85 6.90
N ASP A 18 -12.20 53.68 6.26
CA ASP A 18 -11.86 55.04 5.83
C ASP A 18 -13.11 55.94 5.92
N PRO A 19 -13.54 56.31 7.13
CA PRO A 19 -14.78 57.08 7.33
C PRO A 19 -14.64 58.54 6.91
N GLU A 20 -13.42 59.05 6.77
CA GLU A 20 -13.12 60.46 6.48
C GLU A 20 -13.25 60.78 5.00
N ARG A 21 -12.88 59.84 4.11
CA ARG A 21 -12.97 60.02 2.66
C ARG A 21 -14.42 60.12 2.14
N ALA A 22 -15.39 59.67 2.92
CA ALA A 22 -16.79 59.57 2.50
C ALA A 22 -17.67 60.76 2.92
N CYS A 23 -17.16 61.76 3.66
CA CYS A 23 -18.04 62.64 4.45
C CYS A 23 -17.81 64.15 4.38
N PRO A 24 -18.89 64.96 4.33
CA PRO A 24 -18.83 66.40 4.47
C PRO A 24 -18.50 66.82 5.92
N VAL A 25 -17.80 67.94 6.06
CA VAL A 25 -17.09 68.40 7.27
C VAL A 25 -18.02 68.85 8.43
N MET A 26 -19.34 68.82 8.26
CA MET A 26 -20.27 69.42 9.24
C MET A 26 -20.83 68.39 10.22
N PRO A 27 -20.59 68.54 11.54
CA PRO A 27 -21.10 67.62 12.55
C PRO A 27 -22.62 67.79 12.76
N THR A 28 -23.33 66.67 12.99
CA THR A 28 -24.77 66.67 13.28
C THR A 28 -25.11 65.76 14.45
N TYR A 29 -26.18 66.13 15.18
CA TYR A 29 -26.76 65.28 16.22
C TYR A 29 -27.65 64.21 15.57
N SER A 30 -27.27 62.95 15.72
CA SER A 30 -28.04 61.82 15.20
C SER A 30 -27.82 60.56 16.04
N CYS A 31 -28.58 59.51 15.75
CA CYS A 31 -28.42 58.19 16.34
C CYS A 31 -27.31 57.43 15.60
N PHE A 32 -26.24 57.10 16.31
CA PHE A 32 -25.13 56.33 15.77
C PHE A 32 -25.01 54.97 16.44
N CYS A 33 -24.28 54.06 15.80
CA CYS A 33 -23.87 52.83 16.46
C CYS A 33 -22.86 53.12 17.58
N LYS A 34 -22.93 52.32 18.66
CA LYS A 34 -21.98 52.39 19.77
C LYS A 34 -20.55 52.21 19.23
N ARG A 35 -19.55 52.72 19.95
CA ARG A 35 -18.14 52.50 19.59
C ARG A 35 -17.85 50.99 19.42
N GLY A 36 -17.12 50.63 18.36
CA GLY A 36 -16.86 49.24 17.97
C GLY A 36 -17.91 48.61 17.05
N TYR A 37 -19.05 49.28 16.85
CA TYR A 37 -20.15 48.84 15.99
C TYR A 37 -20.32 49.76 14.78
N VAL A 38 -20.82 49.19 13.69
CA VAL A 38 -21.10 49.88 12.42
C VAL A 38 -22.46 49.46 11.89
N LEU A 39 -23.08 50.32 11.09
CA LEU A 39 -24.40 50.09 10.53
C LEU A 39 -24.31 49.14 9.33
N LYS A 40 -25.06 48.03 9.38
CA LYS A 40 -25.24 47.07 8.28
C LYS A 40 -26.73 46.74 8.20
N ASN A 41 -27.37 47.02 7.07
CA ASN A 41 -28.79 46.75 6.83
C ASN A 41 -29.76 47.29 7.92
N GLY A 42 -29.45 48.46 8.51
CA GLY A 42 -30.27 49.08 9.54
C GLY A 42 -29.93 48.66 10.98
N GLU A 43 -29.05 47.68 11.17
CA GLU A 43 -28.63 47.20 12.48
C GLU A 43 -27.17 47.54 12.79
N CYS A 44 -26.84 47.67 14.07
CA CYS A 44 -25.47 47.89 14.52
C CYS A 44 -24.77 46.55 14.76
N VAL A 45 -23.81 46.21 13.91
CA VAL A 45 -23.00 44.99 14.00
C VAL A 45 -21.56 45.32 14.38
N GLU A 46 -20.86 44.39 15.05
CA GLU A 46 -19.42 44.55 15.28
C GLU A 46 -18.68 44.62 13.95
N THR A 47 -17.63 45.43 13.88
CA THR A 47 -16.79 45.60 12.69
C THR A 47 -16.27 44.27 12.11
N LYS A 48 -15.98 43.27 12.96
CA LYS A 48 -15.55 41.92 12.55
C LYS A 48 -16.60 41.12 11.77
N HIS A 49 -17.88 41.51 11.83
CA HIS A 49 -18.98 40.86 11.11
C HIS A 49 -19.32 41.58 9.78
N CYS A 50 -18.47 42.52 9.34
CA CYS A 50 -18.64 43.18 8.06
C CYS A 50 -18.22 42.32 6.87
N GLU A 51 -17.21 41.47 7.06
CA GLU A 51 -16.60 40.65 6.02
C GLU A 51 -16.79 39.17 6.38
N ALA A 52 -17.11 38.37 5.36
CA ALA A 52 -17.20 36.92 5.49
C ALA A 52 -15.80 36.28 5.30
N CYS A 53 -15.58 35.15 5.95
CA CYS A 53 -14.39 34.33 5.79
C CYS A 53 -14.39 33.51 4.49
N ASP A 54 -15.56 33.24 3.92
CA ASP A 54 -15.73 32.43 2.72
C ASP A 54 -16.95 32.88 1.89
N ASP A 55 -17.11 32.26 0.72
CA ASP A 55 -18.19 32.54 -0.23
C ASP A 55 -19.58 32.10 0.29
N GLN A 56 -19.63 31.30 1.36
CA GLN A 56 -20.88 30.87 1.99
C GLN A 56 -21.39 31.90 3.02
N GLY A 57 -20.60 32.93 3.30
CA GLY A 57 -21.01 34.03 4.17
C GLY A 57 -20.72 33.81 5.64
N HIS A 58 -19.87 32.83 6.01
CA HIS A 58 -19.51 32.61 7.41
C HIS A 58 -18.75 33.80 7.99
N LEU A 59 -19.13 34.24 9.18
CA LEU A 59 -18.59 35.41 9.88
C LEU A 59 -17.61 35.00 10.98
N VAL A 60 -16.81 35.97 11.45
CA VAL A 60 -15.83 35.75 12.52
C VAL A 60 -16.49 35.15 13.76
N GLY A 61 -15.99 33.99 14.19
CA GLY A 61 -16.55 33.22 15.31
C GLY A 61 -17.41 32.03 14.87
N ASP A 62 -17.82 31.97 13.60
CA ASP A 62 -18.59 30.85 13.08
C ASP A 62 -17.75 29.57 13.09
N ARG A 63 -18.45 28.46 13.35
CA ARG A 63 -17.93 27.09 13.27
C ARG A 63 -18.95 26.24 12.54
N TRP A 64 -18.49 25.48 11.56
CA TRP A 64 -19.34 24.62 10.76
C TRP A 64 -18.69 23.27 10.50
N GLN A 65 -19.55 22.27 10.36
CA GLN A 65 -19.15 20.91 10.07
C GLN A 65 -19.19 20.69 8.57
N VAL A 66 -18.06 20.36 7.96
CA VAL A 66 -17.94 20.05 6.53
C VAL A 66 -18.21 18.56 6.30
N SER A 67 -17.73 17.72 7.22
CA SER A 67 -17.98 16.29 7.22
C SER A 67 -17.98 15.75 8.67
N PRO A 68 -18.39 14.49 8.90
CA PRO A 68 -18.23 13.86 10.21
C PRO A 68 -16.80 13.95 10.76
N CYS A 69 -15.80 14.02 9.88
CA CYS A 69 -14.38 14.09 10.23
C CYS A 69 -13.77 15.49 10.13
N GLU A 70 -14.49 16.51 9.69
CA GLU A 70 -13.90 17.82 9.41
C GLU A 70 -14.80 18.95 9.91
N THR A 71 -14.21 19.81 10.74
CA THR A 71 -14.86 21.02 11.25
C THR A 71 -14.00 22.22 10.93
N CYS A 72 -14.62 23.25 10.38
CA CYS A 72 -13.98 24.50 10.05
C CYS A 72 -14.50 25.63 10.94
N GLY A 73 -13.71 26.69 11.06
CA GLY A 73 -14.12 27.90 11.74
C GLY A 73 -13.47 29.14 11.15
N CYS A 74 -14.16 30.26 11.29
CA CYS A 74 -13.71 31.57 10.84
C CYS A 74 -12.95 32.28 11.96
N GLY A 75 -11.63 32.39 11.79
CA GLY A 75 -10.75 33.07 12.75
C GLY A 75 -10.85 34.59 12.69
N GLU A 76 -10.33 35.27 13.72
CA GLU A 76 -10.37 36.74 13.84
C GLU A 76 -9.70 37.50 12.68
N ASN A 77 -8.80 36.83 11.96
CA ASN A 77 -8.08 37.40 10.81
C ASN A 77 -8.76 37.13 9.47
N LEU A 78 -10.06 36.83 9.47
CA LEU A 78 -10.84 36.46 8.28
C LEU A 78 -10.29 35.22 7.54
N LYS A 79 -9.55 34.35 8.25
CA LYS A 79 -9.05 33.10 7.68
C LYS A 79 -9.86 31.92 8.20
N VAL A 80 -10.34 31.10 7.28
CA VAL A 80 -10.90 29.79 7.57
C VAL A 80 -9.79 28.87 8.08
N ARG A 81 -10.05 28.17 9.18
CA ARG A 81 -9.19 27.11 9.71
C ARG A 81 -10.01 25.85 9.91
N CYS A 82 -9.59 24.77 9.26
CA CYS A 82 -10.23 23.47 9.37
C CYS A 82 -9.39 22.51 10.20
N THR A 83 -10.07 21.69 10.99
CA THR A 83 -9.48 20.60 11.76
C THR A 83 -10.10 19.31 11.27
N SER A 84 -9.26 18.38 10.82
CA SER A 84 -9.66 17.05 10.40
C SER A 84 -9.27 16.01 11.44
N ILE A 85 -10.15 15.03 11.63
CA ILE A 85 -9.92 13.86 12.47
C ILE A 85 -9.30 12.79 11.58
N ILE A 86 -8.09 12.34 11.95
CA ILE A 86 -7.43 11.21 11.30
C ILE A 86 -7.85 9.94 12.05
N CYS A 87 -8.46 9.01 11.32
CA CYS A 87 -8.92 7.76 11.91
C CYS A 87 -7.76 6.81 12.20
N PRO A 88 -7.84 6.04 13.30
CA PRO A 88 -6.86 5.01 13.60
C PRO A 88 -6.88 3.92 12.52
N PRO A 89 -5.74 3.24 12.27
CA PRO A 89 -5.73 2.08 11.40
C PRO A 89 -6.57 0.94 12.00
N PRO A 90 -7.08 0.01 11.17
CA PRO A 90 -7.78 -1.17 11.67
C PRO A 90 -6.88 -1.99 12.63
N PRO A 91 -7.42 -2.52 13.73
CA PRO A 91 -6.65 -3.33 14.66
C PRO A 91 -6.28 -4.68 14.02
N VAL A 92 -5.16 -5.25 14.48
CA VAL A 92 -4.75 -6.61 14.13
C VAL A 92 -5.36 -7.57 15.14
N CYS A 93 -6.20 -8.49 14.68
CA CYS A 93 -6.80 -9.53 15.51
C CYS A 93 -5.83 -10.68 15.79
N ARG A 94 -6.15 -11.52 16.77
CA ARG A 94 -5.44 -12.77 17.03
C ARG A 94 -5.70 -13.77 15.90
N ASP A 95 -4.86 -14.81 15.81
CA ASP A 95 -4.98 -15.85 14.77
C ASP A 95 -6.31 -16.62 14.82
N ASP A 96 -6.99 -16.63 15.97
CA ASP A 96 -8.28 -17.27 16.22
C ASP A 96 -9.49 -16.33 16.14
N GLU A 97 -9.30 -15.10 15.66
CA GLU A 97 -10.34 -14.08 15.54
C GLU A 97 -10.35 -13.45 14.14
N LYS A 98 -11.53 -13.04 13.68
CA LYS A 98 -11.67 -12.31 12.41
C LYS A 98 -12.08 -10.87 12.65
N LEU A 99 -11.43 -9.95 11.94
CA LEU A 99 -11.80 -8.54 11.96
C LEU A 99 -13.14 -8.35 11.22
N GLN A 100 -14.14 -7.86 11.94
CA GLN A 100 -15.43 -7.44 11.40
C GLN A 100 -15.56 -5.93 11.53
N GLN A 101 -15.93 -5.25 10.45
CA GLN A 101 -16.32 -3.85 10.51
C GLN A 101 -17.75 -3.75 11.04
N LEU A 102 -17.95 -2.94 12.08
CA LEU A 102 -19.27 -2.67 12.63
C LEU A 102 -20.04 -1.70 11.72
N PRO A 103 -21.37 -1.83 11.64
CA PRO A 103 -22.20 -0.93 10.84
C PRO A 103 -21.95 0.52 11.26
N LYS A 104 -21.64 1.36 10.26
CA LYS A 104 -21.39 2.78 10.47
C LYS A 104 -22.69 3.48 10.86
N GLN A 105 -22.68 4.18 11.98
CA GLN A 105 -23.80 5.05 12.33
C GLN A 105 -23.70 6.33 11.49
N ASN A 106 -24.86 6.88 11.10
CA ASN A 106 -24.88 8.20 10.47
C ASN A 106 -24.25 9.20 11.47
N ASP A 107 -23.35 10.05 10.97
CA ASP A 107 -22.58 11.07 11.72
C ASP A 107 -21.32 10.61 12.49
N THR A 108 -20.90 9.34 12.40
CA THR A 108 -19.58 8.96 12.94
C THR A 108 -18.47 9.19 11.92
N CYS A 109 -17.40 9.87 12.35
CA CYS A 109 -16.20 10.05 11.52
C CYS A 109 -15.56 8.71 11.14
N CYS A 110 -15.12 7.99 12.16
CA CYS A 110 -14.30 6.80 11.98
C CYS A 110 -15.12 5.52 11.97
N ASP A 111 -14.59 4.54 11.25
CA ASP A 111 -15.12 3.20 11.24
C ASP A 111 -14.73 2.49 12.54
N SER A 112 -15.58 1.58 12.98
CA SER A 112 -15.36 0.77 14.18
C SER A 112 -15.20 -0.69 13.78
N TYR A 113 -14.31 -1.39 14.48
CA TYR A 113 -13.98 -2.78 14.18
C TYR A 113 -14.09 -3.65 15.43
N LEU A 114 -14.46 -4.91 15.24
CA LEU A 114 -14.57 -5.94 16.26
C LEU A 114 -13.77 -7.16 15.81
N CYS A 115 -12.93 -7.72 16.68
CA CYS A 115 -12.35 -9.05 16.48
C CYS A 115 -13.34 -10.07 17.02
N ASP A 116 -13.92 -10.88 16.13
CA ASP A 116 -14.93 -11.88 16.49
C ASP A 116 -14.39 -13.30 16.25
N ALA A 117 -14.25 -14.07 17.33
CA ALA A 117 -13.82 -15.47 17.31
C ALA A 117 -14.90 -16.41 16.74
N ASN A 118 -16.18 -16.02 16.78
CA ASN A 118 -17.28 -16.85 16.27
C ASN A 118 -17.24 -16.95 14.75
N LEU A 119 -16.68 -15.95 14.07
CA LEU A 119 -16.47 -16.03 12.61
C LEU A 119 -15.41 -17.08 12.22
N VAL A 120 -14.51 -17.45 13.13
CA VAL A 120 -13.53 -18.53 12.92
C VAL A 120 -14.12 -19.88 13.33
N SER A 121 -15.10 -19.91 14.25
CA SER A 121 -15.76 -21.15 14.68
C SER A 121 -16.54 -21.89 13.58
N SER A 122 -16.92 -21.19 12.50
CA SER A 122 -17.52 -21.80 11.30
C SER A 122 -16.48 -22.40 10.34
N CYS A 123 -15.18 -22.14 10.56
CA CYS A 123 -14.13 -22.66 9.71
C CYS A 123 -13.91 -24.15 9.98
N LYS A 124 -13.81 -24.92 8.89
CA LYS A 124 -13.31 -26.29 8.97
C LYS A 124 -11.84 -26.24 9.39
N ALA A 125 -11.43 -27.12 10.30
CA ALA A 125 -10.03 -27.26 10.65
C ALA A 125 -9.17 -27.48 9.38
N PRO A 126 -8.06 -26.76 9.20
CA PRO A 126 -7.25 -26.87 8.00
C PRO A 126 -6.70 -28.27 7.83
N GLU A 127 -6.91 -28.85 6.65
CA GLU A 127 -6.40 -30.18 6.32
C GLU A 127 -4.86 -30.16 6.25
N PRO A 128 -4.18 -31.19 6.77
CA PRO A 128 -2.72 -31.27 6.68
C PRO A 128 -2.29 -31.34 5.21
N VAL A 129 -1.32 -30.50 4.84
CA VAL A 129 -0.74 -30.47 3.49
C VAL A 129 0.69 -31.01 3.51
N PHE A 130 1.06 -31.76 2.46
CA PHE A 130 2.43 -32.21 2.28
C PHE A 130 3.21 -31.20 1.44
N CYS A 131 4.20 -30.56 2.03
CA CYS A 131 5.02 -29.56 1.36
C CYS A 131 6.24 -30.18 0.65
N PRO A 132 6.66 -29.63 -0.51
CA PRO A 132 7.85 -30.10 -1.19
C PRO A 132 9.12 -29.81 -0.36
N PRO A 133 10.24 -30.51 -0.63
CA PRO A 133 11.50 -30.33 0.10
C PRO A 133 11.94 -28.86 0.19
N GLY A 134 12.39 -28.45 1.38
CA GLY A 134 12.77 -27.08 1.72
C GLY A 134 11.62 -26.09 1.85
N SER A 135 10.37 -26.53 1.71
CA SER A 135 9.21 -25.72 2.07
C SER A 135 8.69 -26.10 3.45
N ILE A 136 8.24 -25.10 4.20
CA ILE A 136 7.61 -25.28 5.51
C ILE A 136 6.11 -25.01 5.41
N THR A 137 5.33 -25.74 6.20
CA THR A 137 3.91 -25.47 6.36
C THR A 137 3.72 -24.24 7.24
N ARG A 138 3.03 -23.22 6.71
CA ARG A 138 2.56 -22.07 7.48
C ARG A 138 1.04 -22.00 7.44
N ILE A 139 0.44 -21.42 8.47
CA ILE A 139 -0.98 -21.11 8.50
C ILE A 139 -1.16 -19.71 7.92
N LYS A 140 -2.00 -19.58 6.89
CA LYS A 140 -2.41 -18.31 6.30
C LYS A 140 -3.93 -18.25 6.20
N THR A 141 -4.47 -17.05 6.22
CA THR A 141 -5.89 -16.81 6.05
C THR A 141 -6.28 -16.89 4.57
N ASP A 142 -7.34 -17.62 4.24
CA ASP A 142 -7.91 -17.67 2.90
C ASP A 142 -8.82 -16.46 2.60
N SER A 143 -9.44 -16.44 1.41
CA SER A 143 -10.37 -15.38 0.99
C SER A 143 -11.64 -15.29 1.84
N GLU A 144 -11.98 -16.35 2.56
CA GLU A 144 -13.15 -16.41 3.44
C GLU A 144 -12.80 -16.04 4.90
N GLY A 145 -11.51 -15.83 5.20
CA GLY A 145 -11.05 -15.50 6.54
C GLY A 145 -10.66 -16.71 7.38
N CYS A 146 -10.63 -17.91 6.79
CA CYS A 146 -10.35 -19.15 7.52
C CYS A 146 -8.86 -19.53 7.46
N PRO A 147 -8.32 -20.17 8.52
CA PRO A 147 -6.95 -20.62 8.54
C PRO A 147 -6.77 -21.79 7.57
N LYS A 148 -5.78 -21.67 6.68
CA LYS A 148 -5.40 -22.67 5.67
C LYS A 148 -3.90 -22.93 5.73
N HIS A 149 -3.52 -24.19 5.61
CA HIS A 149 -2.11 -24.54 5.46
C HIS A 149 -1.61 -24.18 4.06
N VAL A 150 -0.50 -23.44 4.00
CA VAL A 150 0.18 -23.03 2.77
C VAL A 150 1.66 -23.41 2.87
N CYS A 151 2.21 -23.93 1.78
CA CYS A 151 3.63 -24.24 1.70
C CYS A 151 4.41 -22.99 1.29
N GLU A 152 5.37 -22.59 2.13
CA GLU A 152 6.26 -21.48 1.85
C GLU A 152 7.70 -21.96 1.76
N CYS A 153 8.45 -21.43 0.80
CA CYS A 153 9.84 -21.80 0.60
C CYS A 153 10.73 -21.22 1.70
N GLU A 154 11.50 -22.08 2.37
CA GLU A 154 12.50 -21.71 3.38
C GLU A 154 13.87 -22.23 2.91
N PRO A 155 14.65 -21.43 2.16
CA PRO A 155 15.89 -21.88 1.52
C PRO A 155 16.93 -22.46 2.47
N LYS A 156 16.90 -22.07 3.75
CA LYS A 156 17.79 -22.59 4.80
C LYS A 156 17.56 -24.06 5.12
N MET A 157 16.38 -24.59 4.78
CA MET A 157 16.03 -26.00 4.97
C MET A 157 16.33 -26.87 3.75
N CYS A 158 16.92 -26.30 2.69
CA CYS A 158 17.31 -27.08 1.53
C CYS A 158 18.57 -27.92 1.81
N PRO A 159 18.62 -29.16 1.28
CA PRO A 159 19.83 -29.97 1.36
C PRO A 159 20.97 -29.32 0.56
N PRO A 160 22.24 -29.59 0.93
CA PRO A 160 23.39 -29.19 0.13
C PRO A 160 23.32 -29.73 -1.29
N LEU A 161 23.83 -28.97 -2.27
CA LEU A 161 23.92 -29.42 -3.65
C LEU A 161 25.00 -30.50 -3.79
N GLU A 162 24.59 -31.69 -4.23
CA GLU A 162 25.51 -32.79 -4.55
C GLU A 162 25.90 -32.74 -6.02
N TRP A 163 27.21 -32.73 -6.30
CA TRP A 163 27.75 -32.71 -7.66
C TRP A 163 28.23 -34.11 -8.06
N PRO A 164 27.84 -34.61 -9.24
CA PRO A 164 28.32 -35.91 -9.73
C PRO A 164 29.83 -35.83 -10.01
N ALA A 165 30.59 -36.78 -9.48
CA ALA A 165 32.05 -36.81 -9.62
C ALA A 165 32.53 -37.39 -10.96
N ASN A 166 31.75 -38.29 -11.57
CA ASN A 166 32.08 -38.95 -12.83
C ASN A 166 30.92 -38.77 -13.81
N LEU A 167 31.11 -37.93 -14.82
CA LEU A 167 30.16 -37.71 -15.90
C LEU A 167 30.70 -38.36 -17.17
N ASP A 168 29.85 -39.08 -17.89
CA ASP A 168 30.21 -39.63 -19.19
C ASP A 168 30.52 -38.51 -20.20
N PRO A 169 31.31 -38.80 -21.26
CA PRO A 169 31.66 -37.80 -22.26
C PRO A 169 30.42 -37.12 -22.87
N GLY A 170 30.48 -35.79 -22.92
CA GLY A 170 29.38 -34.92 -23.35
C GLY A 170 28.31 -34.62 -22.31
N LEU A 171 28.27 -35.33 -21.18
CA LEU A 171 27.38 -34.94 -20.08
C LEU A 171 27.93 -33.73 -19.34
N GLU A 172 27.04 -32.80 -18.99
CA GLU A 172 27.38 -31.68 -18.12
C GLU A 172 26.35 -31.50 -17.01
N ALA A 173 26.85 -31.29 -15.79
CA ALA A 173 26.03 -30.92 -14.65
C ALA A 173 25.67 -29.42 -14.71
N TYR A 174 24.44 -29.10 -14.36
CA TYR A 174 23.93 -27.74 -14.23
C TYR A 174 22.98 -27.65 -13.03
N VAL A 175 22.76 -26.45 -12.53
CA VAL A 175 21.82 -26.22 -11.43
C VAL A 175 20.42 -26.01 -12.02
N ASP A 176 19.51 -26.92 -11.72
CA ASP A 176 18.08 -26.78 -12.00
C ASP A 176 17.42 -25.93 -10.90
N GLN A 177 16.86 -24.79 -11.30
CA GLN A 177 16.21 -23.83 -10.42
C GLN A 177 14.70 -24.11 -10.25
N LYS A 178 14.20 -25.27 -10.70
CA LYS A 178 12.79 -25.63 -10.55
C LYS A 178 12.45 -26.02 -9.11
N GLY A 179 11.48 -25.30 -8.54
CA GLY A 179 10.97 -25.56 -7.19
C GLY A 179 11.63 -24.68 -6.14
N CYS A 180 11.40 -25.00 -4.86
CA CYS A 180 11.98 -24.24 -3.75
C CYS A 180 13.49 -24.53 -3.58
N CYS A 181 13.87 -25.81 -3.57
CA CYS A 181 15.28 -26.20 -3.52
C CYS A 181 15.83 -26.42 -4.90
N HIS A 182 16.96 -25.76 -5.18
CA HIS A 182 17.76 -26.05 -6.34
C HIS A 182 18.34 -27.46 -6.25
N ARG A 183 18.56 -28.09 -7.40
CA ARG A 183 19.20 -29.40 -7.51
C ARG A 183 20.21 -29.42 -8.65
N VAL A 184 21.20 -30.29 -8.54
CA VAL A 184 22.11 -30.54 -9.66
C VAL A 184 21.46 -31.56 -10.59
N SER A 185 21.31 -31.18 -11.85
CA SER A 185 20.79 -32.02 -12.92
C SER A 185 21.85 -32.20 -14.00
N VAL A 186 21.81 -33.31 -14.73
CA VAL A 186 22.74 -33.59 -15.82
C VAL A 186 22.01 -33.42 -17.15
N ARG A 187 22.66 -32.80 -18.13
CA ARG A 187 22.17 -32.70 -19.50
C ARG A 187 23.25 -33.10 -20.50
N CYS A 188 22.83 -33.52 -21.68
CA CYS A 188 23.74 -33.77 -22.80
C CYS A 188 24.14 -32.46 -23.47
N ASN A 189 25.44 -32.23 -23.60
CA ASN A 189 26.04 -31.14 -24.36
C ASN A 189 26.93 -31.73 -25.46
N VAL A 190 26.37 -31.80 -26.67
CA VAL A 190 27.03 -32.37 -27.85
C VAL A 190 28.33 -31.67 -28.24
N ASN A 191 28.53 -30.41 -27.84
CA ASN A 191 29.76 -29.67 -28.12
C ASN A 191 30.93 -30.13 -27.25
N LYS A 192 30.66 -30.89 -26.18
CA LYS A 192 31.68 -31.52 -25.32
C LYS A 192 31.94 -32.98 -25.70
N CYS A 193 31.33 -33.47 -26.79
CA CYS A 193 31.61 -34.81 -27.28
C CYS A 193 33.08 -34.91 -27.75
N PRO A 194 33.75 -36.04 -27.52
CA PRO A 194 35.05 -36.30 -28.11
C PRO A 194 34.96 -36.31 -29.65
N GLU A 195 35.99 -35.80 -30.31
CA GLU A 195 36.12 -35.92 -31.76
C GLU A 195 36.34 -37.38 -32.17
N ILE A 196 35.89 -37.73 -33.37
CA ILE A 196 36.03 -39.09 -33.91
C ILE A 196 37.52 -39.34 -34.23
N PRO A 197 38.16 -40.35 -33.65
CA PRO A 197 39.55 -40.66 -33.90
C PRO A 197 39.75 -41.23 -35.31
N THR A 198 40.89 -40.91 -35.93
CA THR A 198 41.29 -41.50 -37.22
C THR A 198 42.05 -42.79 -36.97
N CYS A 199 41.53 -43.93 -37.45
CA CYS A 199 42.12 -45.24 -37.22
C CYS A 199 43.19 -45.62 -38.26
N PRO A 200 44.31 -46.24 -37.86
CA PRO A 200 45.30 -46.85 -38.77
C PRO A 200 44.69 -47.97 -39.64
N ALA A 201 45.33 -48.27 -40.78
CA ALA A 201 44.82 -49.21 -41.80
C ALA A 201 44.50 -50.64 -41.31
N GLU A 202 45.16 -51.10 -40.24
CA GLU A 202 44.97 -52.45 -39.65
C GLU A 202 43.86 -52.53 -38.59
N THR A 203 43.24 -51.39 -38.28
CA THR A 203 42.15 -51.29 -37.31
C THR A 203 40.87 -50.80 -37.98
N GLU A 204 39.73 -51.10 -37.38
CA GLU A 204 38.41 -50.64 -37.78
C GLU A 204 37.77 -49.85 -36.64
N LEU A 205 36.94 -48.88 -36.99
CA LEU A 205 36.25 -48.03 -36.03
C LEU A 205 35.09 -48.82 -35.40
N GLU A 206 35.20 -49.13 -34.11
CA GLU A 206 34.14 -49.78 -33.33
C GLU A 206 33.34 -48.71 -32.58
N GLN A 207 32.01 -48.74 -32.72
CA GLN A 207 31.11 -47.81 -32.04
C GLN A 207 30.74 -48.35 -30.67
N ALA A 208 30.87 -47.49 -29.65
CA ALA A 208 30.41 -47.73 -28.30
C ALA A 208 29.36 -46.66 -27.95
N PRO A 209 28.04 -46.97 -28.02
CA PRO A 209 27.01 -46.01 -27.67
C PRO A 209 27.12 -45.62 -26.18
N GLY A 210 27.24 -44.32 -25.91
CA GLY A 210 27.20 -43.75 -24.56
C GLY A 210 25.87 -43.02 -24.29
N GLU A 211 25.69 -42.51 -23.07
CA GLU A 211 24.43 -41.84 -22.66
C GLU A 211 24.16 -40.49 -23.37
N CYS A 212 25.21 -39.81 -23.84
CA CYS A 212 25.10 -38.54 -24.57
C CYS A 212 25.84 -38.57 -25.91
N CYS A 213 27.10 -39.00 -25.90
CA CYS A 213 27.91 -39.12 -27.10
C CYS A 213 28.15 -40.58 -27.46
N THR A 214 28.13 -40.89 -28.75
CA THR A 214 28.68 -42.15 -29.25
C THR A 214 30.20 -42.07 -29.19
N LEU A 215 30.82 -43.00 -28.47
CA LEU A 215 32.27 -43.12 -28.41
C LEU A 215 32.76 -44.04 -29.51
N TYR A 216 33.94 -43.75 -30.02
CA TYR A 216 34.56 -44.52 -31.09
C TYR A 216 35.96 -44.96 -30.65
N LYS A 217 36.26 -46.25 -30.83
CA LYS A 217 37.58 -46.82 -30.54
C LYS A 217 38.07 -47.60 -31.74
N CYS A 218 39.38 -47.61 -31.98
CA CYS A 218 39.97 -48.41 -33.04
C CYS A 218 40.18 -49.84 -32.52
N ALA A 219 39.53 -50.83 -33.13
CA ALA A 219 39.68 -52.24 -32.82
C ALA A 219 40.43 -52.97 -33.95
N PRO A 220 41.26 -53.98 -33.66
CA PRO A 220 41.92 -54.76 -34.70
C PRO A 220 40.89 -55.49 -35.57
N LYS A 221 41.11 -55.51 -36.90
CA LYS A 221 40.25 -56.26 -37.84
C LYS A 221 40.23 -57.78 -37.57
N ASN A 222 41.31 -58.30 -37.00
CA ASN A 222 41.47 -59.72 -36.67
C ASN A 222 41.10 -59.99 -35.20
N LYS A 223 39.80 -60.12 -34.90
CA LYS A 223 39.39 -60.86 -33.69
C LYS A 223 39.74 -62.33 -33.92
N CYS A 224 40.91 -62.78 -33.47
CA CYS A 224 41.18 -64.21 -33.35
C CYS A 224 40.14 -64.80 -32.40
N ALA A 225 39.19 -65.56 -32.92
CA ALA A 225 38.30 -66.40 -32.12
C ALA A 225 39.13 -67.53 -31.52
N TYR A 226 39.18 -67.61 -30.19
CA TYR A 226 39.76 -68.73 -29.44
C TYR A 226 38.66 -69.38 -28.62
#